data_AF-A0A3L7VJ57-F1
#
_entry.id   AF-A0A3L7VJ57-F1
#
_cell.length_a   1.000
_cell.length_b   1.000
_cell.length_c   1.000
_cell.angle_alpha   90.00
_cell.angle_beta   90.00
_cell.angle_gamma   90.00
#
_symmetry.space_group_name_H-M   'P 1'
#
loop_
_entity.id
_entity.type
_entity.pdbx_description
1 polymer ?
#
loop_
_entity_poly.entity_id
_entity_poly.type
_entity_poly.pdbx_seq_one_letter_code
_entity_poly.pdbx_strand_id
1 'polypeptide(L)'
;MLKTLKWLDGLSHGKGAVSTEWPLPARIVIVCFLFAVGLGFISALVNLHFQEAGPGNLLPDATDVIRAYHGASGKSQLERLLTEPESLPFNGSGSMRAAFTEKKGGGFKADMKAVAAEKAFDLSNPSEAAHAKSLVLKERNGERLALLAWIRSGAPETTYDEVGFELKGDLAKLPISKEYLVKGEAGTVKVHLQAIIHDRCCRCHSYKVGGSASRYSLETFEDLQGYLGVDSYQGKSLEHLALTTHIHLLAFSILYGLTGILFSLTGWPTWIRILIAPAALIFSVMDIAFWWLARMDPPYGSLFAQLIMVSGGLVGLALGAQIVLGSFGLFRWRGKIVIAAIMAIGALIGLGAKLWVVDPYLAKMTHVAVETEE
;
A
#
# COMPACT_ATOMS: atom_id res chain seq x y z
N MET A 1 9.04 -0.26 -50.73
CA MET A 1 9.05 -0.45 -49.27
C MET A 1 7.96 -1.40 -48.74
N LEU A 2 7.29 -2.20 -49.60
CA LEU A 2 6.16 -3.08 -49.25
C LEU A 2 6.39 -4.57 -49.59
N LYS A 3 7.65 -4.99 -49.83
CA LYS A 3 8.01 -6.37 -50.21
C LYS A 3 8.75 -7.17 -49.12
N THR A 4 8.99 -6.60 -47.95
CA THR A 4 9.79 -7.22 -46.87
C THR A 4 8.96 -7.93 -45.78
N LEU A 5 7.63 -7.99 -45.92
CA LEU A 5 6.72 -8.66 -44.97
C LEU A 5 6.33 -10.09 -45.37
N LYS A 6 7.07 -10.74 -46.29
CA LYS A 6 6.84 -12.16 -46.67
C LYS A 6 7.09 -13.16 -45.53
N TRP A 7 7.68 -12.74 -44.41
CA TRP A 7 7.90 -13.61 -43.25
C TRP A 7 6.64 -13.80 -42.39
N LEU A 8 5.56 -13.04 -42.63
CA LEU A 8 4.27 -13.24 -41.95
C LEU A 8 3.36 -14.26 -42.67
N ASP A 9 3.56 -14.51 -43.97
CA ASP A 9 2.74 -15.46 -44.75
C ASP A 9 2.95 -16.93 -44.33
N GLY A 10 4.02 -17.23 -43.58
CA GLY A 10 4.28 -18.56 -43.01
C GLY A 10 3.45 -18.89 -41.75
N LEU A 11 2.71 -17.93 -41.18
CA LEU A 11 1.93 -18.14 -39.94
C LEU A 11 0.51 -18.65 -40.18
N SER A 12 0.07 -18.84 -41.43
CA SER A 12 -1.35 -19.09 -41.76
C SER A 12 -1.72 -20.55 -42.06
N HIS A 13 -0.81 -21.52 -41.95
CA HIS A 13 -1.12 -22.91 -42.28
C HIS A 13 -0.84 -23.89 -41.13
N GLY A 14 -1.67 -23.79 -40.09
CA GLY A 14 -1.93 -24.87 -39.13
C GLY A 14 -3.41 -25.21 -39.12
N LYS A 15 -3.85 -26.12 -39.99
CA LYS A 15 -5.18 -26.74 -39.88
C LYS A 15 -5.13 -27.73 -38.71
N GLY A 16 -5.60 -27.32 -37.54
CA GLY A 16 -5.77 -28.17 -36.35
C GLY A 16 -5.65 -27.37 -35.05
N ALA A 17 -6.72 -27.33 -34.26
CA ALA A 17 -6.68 -26.74 -32.92
C ALA A 17 -5.91 -27.69 -31.98
N VAL A 18 -4.59 -27.50 -31.90
CA VAL A 18 -3.65 -28.33 -31.12
C VAL A 18 -4.15 -28.55 -29.68
N SER A 19 -4.79 -27.57 -29.03
CA SER A 19 -5.27 -27.71 -27.65
C SER A 19 -6.36 -28.76 -27.42
N THR A 20 -7.23 -29.04 -28.39
CA THR A 20 -8.30 -30.04 -28.20
C THR A 20 -7.80 -31.48 -28.29
N GLU A 21 -6.59 -31.66 -28.83
CA GLU A 21 -5.89 -32.94 -28.96
C GLU A 21 -5.12 -33.30 -27.68
N TRP A 22 -5.02 -32.37 -26.71
CA TRP A 22 -4.33 -32.64 -25.46
C TRP A 22 -5.12 -33.67 -24.63
N PRO A 23 -4.42 -34.60 -23.94
CA PRO A 23 -5.07 -35.52 -23.03
C PRO A 23 -5.97 -34.79 -22.03
N LEU A 24 -7.11 -35.40 -21.67
CA LEU A 24 -8.03 -34.81 -20.70
C LEU A 24 -7.33 -34.42 -19.37
N PRO A 25 -6.43 -35.24 -18.80
CA PRO A 25 -5.69 -34.85 -17.59
C PRO A 25 -4.89 -33.56 -17.76
N ALA A 26 -4.20 -33.37 -18.88
CA ALA A 26 -3.42 -32.17 -19.15
C ALA A 26 -4.31 -30.92 -19.20
N ARG A 27 -5.46 -31.01 -19.86
CA ARG A 27 -6.43 -29.89 -19.93
C ARG A 27 -7.00 -29.51 -18.56
N ILE A 28 -7.28 -30.51 -17.72
CA ILE A 28 -7.75 -30.27 -16.35
C ILE A 28 -6.68 -29.54 -15.55
N VAL A 29 -5.42 -30.02 -15.60
CA VAL A 29 -4.30 -29.37 -14.89
C VAL A 29 -4.12 -27.91 -15.33
N ILE A 30 -4.19 -27.64 -16.63
CA ILE A 30 -4.06 -26.27 -17.15
C ILE A 30 -5.19 -25.37 -16.67
N VAL A 31 -6.44 -25.84 -16.69
CA VAL A 31 -7.55 -25.03 -16.17
C VAL A 31 -7.43 -24.79 -14.67
N CYS A 32 -7.05 -25.80 -13.89
CA CYS A 32 -6.78 -25.63 -12.47
C CYS A 32 -5.67 -24.59 -12.25
N PHE A 33 -4.60 -24.64 -13.04
CA PHE A 33 -3.54 -23.63 -13.02
C PHE A 33 -4.08 -22.24 -13.35
N LEU A 34 -4.80 -22.06 -14.46
CA LEU A 34 -5.37 -20.75 -14.86
C LEU A 34 -6.31 -20.17 -13.79
N PHE A 35 -7.14 -21.02 -13.15
CA PHE A 35 -8.02 -20.56 -12.06
C PHE A 35 -7.26 -20.26 -10.78
N ALA A 36 -6.21 -21.03 -10.44
CA ALA A 36 -5.34 -20.70 -9.32
C ALA A 36 -4.63 -19.35 -9.53
N VAL A 37 -4.18 -19.05 -10.76
CA VAL A 37 -3.65 -17.72 -11.11
C VAL A 37 -4.69 -16.63 -10.94
N GLY A 38 -5.93 -16.86 -11.37
CA GLY A 38 -7.04 -15.92 -11.18
C GLY A 38 -7.34 -15.63 -9.70
N LEU A 39 -7.38 -16.67 -8.86
CA LEU A 39 -7.54 -16.52 -7.41
C LEU A 39 -6.37 -15.77 -6.78
N GLY A 40 -5.14 -16.07 -7.22
CA GLY A 40 -3.94 -15.34 -6.80
C GLY A 40 -4.00 -13.86 -7.14
N PHE A 41 -4.49 -13.52 -8.33
CA PHE A 41 -4.69 -12.12 -8.74
C PHE A 41 -5.73 -11.40 -7.88
N ILE A 42 -6.86 -12.07 -7.57
CA ILE A 42 -7.87 -11.52 -6.64
C ILE A 42 -7.25 -11.29 -5.25
N SER A 43 -6.47 -12.24 -4.74
CA SER A 43 -5.76 -12.07 -3.47
C SER A 43 -4.76 -10.91 -3.51
N ALA A 44 -4.10 -10.66 -4.64
CA ALA A 44 -3.23 -9.51 -4.81
C ALA A 44 -4.01 -8.18 -4.78
N LEU A 45 -5.21 -8.12 -5.36
CA LEU A 45 -6.09 -6.96 -5.26
C LEU A 45 -6.56 -6.71 -3.82
N VAL A 46 -6.87 -7.75 -3.07
CA VAL A 46 -7.19 -7.64 -1.63
C VAL A 46 -5.98 -7.09 -0.86
N ASN A 47 -4.77 -7.58 -1.15
CA ASN A 47 -3.56 -7.02 -0.55
C ASN A 47 -3.34 -5.55 -0.95
N LEU A 48 -3.62 -5.17 -2.19
CA LEU A 48 -3.54 -3.78 -2.65
C LEU A 48 -4.55 -2.88 -1.91
N HIS A 49 -5.77 -3.35 -1.66
CA HIS A 49 -6.76 -2.64 -0.85
C HIS A 49 -6.20 -2.30 0.54
N PHE A 50 -5.67 -3.30 1.25
CA PHE A 50 -5.14 -3.07 2.61
C PHE A 50 -3.86 -2.22 2.65
N GLN A 51 -3.11 -2.17 1.56
CA GLN A 51 -1.88 -1.39 1.49
C GLN A 51 -2.15 0.06 1.10
N GLU A 52 -3.00 0.31 0.11
CA GLU A 52 -3.01 1.62 -0.55
C GLU A 52 -4.40 2.25 -0.63
N ALA A 53 -5.50 1.51 -0.43
CA ALA A 53 -6.83 2.08 -0.60
C ALA A 53 -7.21 3.00 0.58
N GLY A 54 -7.73 4.17 0.25
CA GLY A 54 -8.36 5.06 1.22
C GLY A 54 -9.60 4.45 1.88
N PRO A 55 -10.04 5.02 3.02
CA PRO A 55 -11.22 4.54 3.75
C PRO A 55 -12.47 4.45 2.88
N GLY A 56 -13.18 3.32 2.96
CA GLY A 56 -14.42 3.10 2.21
C GLY A 56 -14.24 2.74 0.73
N ASN A 57 -13.02 2.86 0.19
CA ASN A 57 -12.73 2.48 -1.19
C ASN A 57 -12.34 1.01 -1.30
N LEU A 58 -12.89 0.30 -2.29
CA LEU A 58 -12.51 -1.09 -2.56
C LEU A 58 -11.09 -1.20 -3.13
N LEU A 59 -10.69 -0.26 -3.98
CA LEU A 59 -9.38 -0.19 -4.60
C LEU A 59 -8.84 1.25 -4.48
N PRO A 60 -7.52 1.46 -4.56
CA PRO A 60 -6.93 2.80 -4.50
C PRO A 60 -7.45 3.69 -5.62
N ASP A 61 -7.70 4.96 -5.31
CA ASP A 61 -8.04 5.97 -6.30
C ASP A 61 -6.81 6.72 -6.83
N ALA A 62 -7.03 7.70 -7.71
CA ALA A 62 -5.94 8.50 -8.30
C ALA A 62 -5.09 9.19 -7.24
N THR A 63 -5.71 9.68 -6.17
CA THR A 63 -5.03 10.42 -5.11
C THR A 63 -4.19 9.50 -4.25
N ASP A 64 -4.69 8.30 -3.96
CA ASP A 64 -3.97 7.25 -3.24
C ASP A 64 -2.71 6.82 -4.01
N VAL A 65 -2.83 6.58 -5.32
CA VAL A 65 -1.69 6.15 -6.15
C VAL A 65 -0.66 7.27 -6.33
N ILE A 66 -1.10 8.52 -6.51
CA ILE A 66 -0.19 9.69 -6.53
C ILE A 66 0.55 9.78 -5.20
N ARG A 67 -0.15 9.70 -4.06
CA ARG A 67 0.44 9.73 -2.72
C ARG A 67 1.48 8.62 -2.55
N ALA A 68 1.17 7.41 -3.03
CA ALA A 68 2.05 6.25 -2.89
C ALA A 68 3.28 6.28 -3.81
N TYR A 69 3.17 6.72 -5.06
CA TYR A 69 4.24 6.59 -6.07
C TYR A 69 4.96 7.89 -6.43
N HIS A 70 4.27 9.02 -6.38
CA HIS A 70 4.88 10.34 -6.62
C HIS A 70 5.22 11.05 -5.30
N GLY A 71 4.38 10.85 -4.29
CA GLY A 71 4.41 11.60 -3.04
C GLY A 71 3.53 12.85 -3.13
N ALA A 72 3.16 13.40 -1.98
CA ALA A 72 2.39 14.62 -1.87
C ALA A 72 3.11 15.61 -0.96
N SER A 73 3.16 16.86 -1.42
CA SER A 73 3.68 18.06 -0.73
C SER A 73 5.19 18.12 -0.54
N GLY A 74 5.78 19.32 -0.70
CA GLY A 74 7.18 19.65 -0.41
C GLY A 74 7.50 19.58 1.09
N LYS A 75 7.15 18.45 1.70
CA LYS A 75 7.38 18.03 3.08
C LYS A 75 8.30 16.81 3.02
N SER A 76 9.05 16.58 4.08
CA SER A 76 9.80 15.33 4.19
C SER A 76 8.87 14.13 4.39
N GLN A 77 9.35 12.93 4.10
CA GLN A 77 8.56 11.70 4.29
C GLN A 77 8.03 11.58 5.72
N LEU A 78 8.86 11.89 6.72
CA LEU A 78 8.43 11.85 8.12
C LEU A 78 7.39 12.94 8.44
N GLU A 79 7.58 14.17 7.94
CA GLU A 79 6.59 15.24 8.15
C GLU A 79 5.23 14.88 7.52
N ARG A 80 5.24 14.29 6.32
CA ARG A 80 4.02 13.83 5.65
C ARG A 80 3.31 12.78 6.49
N LEU A 81 4.00 11.70 6.88
CA LEU A 81 3.43 10.62 7.68
C LEU A 81 2.83 11.10 9.03
N LEU A 82 3.40 12.15 9.63
CA LEU A 82 2.90 12.74 10.87
C LEU A 82 1.77 13.77 10.68
N THR A 83 1.56 14.26 9.46
CA THR A 83 0.52 15.27 9.15
C THR A 83 -0.72 14.65 8.51
N GLU A 84 -0.55 13.65 7.65
CA GLU A 84 -1.63 12.98 6.91
C GLU A 84 -2.71 12.40 7.84
N PRO A 85 -3.99 12.41 7.45
CA PRO A 85 -5.10 11.94 8.29
C PRO A 85 -4.87 10.53 8.88
N GLU A 86 -5.25 10.32 10.14
CA GLU A 86 -5.11 9.01 10.81
C GLU A 86 -5.97 7.92 10.15
N SER A 87 -7.00 8.32 9.41
CA SER A 87 -7.88 7.43 8.67
C SER A 87 -7.15 6.67 7.53
N LEU A 88 -6.02 7.20 7.02
CA LEU A 88 -5.24 6.55 5.98
C LEU A 88 -4.51 5.27 6.48
N PRO A 89 -4.12 4.35 5.57
CA PRO A 89 -3.41 3.14 5.93
C PRO A 89 -2.16 3.38 6.80
N PHE A 90 -1.96 2.56 7.83
CA PHE A 90 -0.83 2.68 8.76
C PHE A 90 0.46 2.08 8.17
N ASN A 91 1.06 2.79 7.21
CA ASN A 91 2.25 2.38 6.48
C ASN A 91 3.00 3.60 5.87
N GLY A 92 4.04 3.32 5.09
CA GLY A 92 4.89 4.34 4.47
C GLY A 92 4.23 5.19 3.38
N SER A 93 3.07 4.84 2.84
CA SER A 93 2.34 5.66 1.84
C SER A 93 1.12 6.38 2.43
N GLY A 94 0.54 5.87 3.52
CA GLY A 94 -0.57 6.48 4.24
C GLY A 94 -0.11 7.41 5.37
N SER A 95 -0.46 7.08 6.62
CA SER A 95 -0.22 7.90 7.82
C SER A 95 0.40 7.09 8.96
N MET A 96 1.23 7.74 9.78
CA MET A 96 1.75 7.19 11.04
C MET A 96 1.14 7.86 12.28
N ARG A 97 0.11 8.71 12.13
CA ARG A 97 -0.52 9.40 13.27
C ARG A 97 -1.05 8.45 14.34
N ALA A 98 -1.51 7.25 13.96
CA ALA A 98 -2.01 6.25 14.90
C ALA A 98 -0.95 5.78 15.93
N ALA A 99 0.34 6.01 15.69
CA ALA A 99 1.41 5.76 16.66
C ALA A 99 1.29 6.63 17.93
N PHE A 100 0.60 7.77 17.84
CA PHE A 100 0.33 8.69 18.95
C PHE A 100 -1.06 8.49 19.57
N THR A 101 -1.85 7.52 19.11
CA THR A 101 -3.22 7.29 19.60
C THR A 101 -3.38 5.93 20.27
N GLU A 102 -4.56 5.67 20.84
CA GLU A 102 -4.87 4.37 21.45
C GLU A 102 -4.80 3.20 20.45
N LYS A 103 -5.04 3.47 19.15
CA LYS A 103 -5.15 2.42 18.13
C LYS A 103 -3.85 1.65 17.92
N LYS A 104 -2.73 2.37 17.80
CA LYS A 104 -1.41 1.80 17.53
C LYS A 104 -0.32 2.32 18.45
N GLY A 105 -0.56 3.28 19.34
CA GLY A 105 0.45 3.79 20.26
C GLY A 105 0.70 2.85 21.44
N GLY A 106 1.94 2.38 21.57
CA GLY A 106 2.37 1.55 22.71
C GLY A 106 2.23 2.28 24.03
N GLY A 107 2.01 1.56 25.13
CA GLY A 107 1.94 2.17 26.45
C GLY A 107 0.66 2.96 26.76
N PHE A 108 -0.30 3.12 25.84
CA PHE A 108 -1.45 4.01 26.03
C PHE A 108 -2.24 3.75 27.32
N LYS A 109 -2.43 2.46 27.69
CA LYS A 109 -3.09 2.08 28.96
C LYS A 109 -2.28 2.46 30.19
N ALA A 110 -0.95 2.45 30.11
CA ALA A 110 -0.07 2.87 31.19
C ALA A 110 -0.14 4.39 31.36
N ASP A 111 -0.08 5.14 30.27
CA ASP A 111 -0.24 6.61 30.28
C ASP A 111 -1.59 7.01 30.88
N MET A 112 -2.68 6.32 30.51
CA MET A 112 -4.00 6.54 31.11
C MET A 112 -4.00 6.31 32.63
N LYS A 113 -3.29 5.30 33.12
CA LYS A 113 -3.15 5.05 34.56
C LYS A 113 -2.32 6.13 35.25
N ALA A 114 -1.25 6.61 34.62
CA ALA A 114 -0.42 7.68 35.15
C ALA A 114 -1.20 8.99 35.27
N VAL A 115 -1.92 9.38 34.21
CA VAL A 115 -2.80 10.57 34.21
C VAL A 115 -3.91 10.42 35.24
N ALA A 116 -4.54 9.25 35.33
CA ALA A 116 -5.60 9.00 36.31
C ALA A 116 -5.08 9.10 37.75
N ALA A 117 -3.90 8.56 38.03
CA ALA A 117 -3.27 8.69 39.35
C ALA A 117 -2.93 10.15 39.67
N GLU A 118 -2.42 10.92 38.72
CA GLU A 118 -2.10 12.34 38.91
C GLU A 118 -3.34 13.20 39.15
N LYS A 119 -4.41 12.96 38.39
CA LYS A 119 -5.65 13.74 38.46
C LYS A 119 -6.68 13.16 39.44
N ALA A 120 -6.33 12.08 40.14
CA ALA A 120 -7.22 11.32 41.02
C ALA A 120 -8.53 10.86 40.34
N PHE A 121 -8.43 10.42 39.09
CA PHE A 121 -9.56 9.86 38.33
C PHE A 121 -9.75 8.37 38.63
N ASP A 122 -11.02 7.95 38.74
CA ASP A 122 -11.43 6.56 38.77
C ASP A 122 -11.67 6.03 37.35
N LEU A 123 -10.79 5.16 36.86
CA LEU A 123 -10.91 4.57 35.52
C LEU A 123 -12.08 3.58 35.39
N SER A 124 -12.73 3.18 36.48
CA SER A 124 -13.97 2.41 36.42
C SER A 124 -15.19 3.28 36.09
N ASN A 125 -15.10 4.59 36.34
CA ASN A 125 -16.10 5.57 35.95
C ASN A 125 -15.91 5.95 34.46
N PRO A 126 -16.89 5.71 33.58
CA PRO A 126 -16.77 6.00 32.15
C PRO A 126 -16.47 7.47 31.82
N SER A 127 -16.99 8.43 32.59
CA SER A 127 -16.77 9.85 32.35
C SER A 127 -15.33 10.26 32.68
N GLU A 128 -14.81 9.75 33.80
CA GLU A 128 -13.45 10.06 34.23
C GLU A 128 -12.42 9.32 33.38
N ALA A 129 -12.71 8.08 32.96
CA ALA A 129 -11.91 7.36 31.98
C ALA A 129 -11.86 8.10 30.63
N ALA A 130 -12.97 8.68 30.16
CA ALA A 130 -13.01 9.49 28.95
C ALA A 130 -12.18 10.77 29.08
N HIS A 131 -12.22 11.44 30.24
CA HIS A 131 -11.36 12.60 30.53
C HIS A 131 -9.88 12.23 30.56
N ALA A 132 -9.51 11.15 31.24
CA ALA A 132 -8.13 10.65 31.26
C ALA A 132 -7.62 10.35 29.84
N LYS A 133 -8.44 9.66 29.03
CA LYS A 133 -8.14 9.38 27.62
C LYS A 133 -7.93 10.67 26.81
N SER A 134 -8.80 11.67 26.98
CA SER A 134 -8.69 12.96 26.30
C SER A 134 -7.38 13.69 26.65
N LEU A 135 -6.96 13.64 27.92
CA LEU A 135 -5.69 14.24 28.35
C LEU A 135 -4.49 13.54 27.72
N VAL A 136 -4.43 12.21 27.75
CA VAL A 136 -3.34 11.43 27.12
C VAL A 136 -3.27 11.71 25.61
N LEU A 137 -4.42 11.78 24.92
CA LEU A 137 -4.45 12.11 23.49
C LEU A 137 -3.94 13.52 23.22
N LYS A 138 -4.26 14.49 24.09
CA LYS A 138 -3.73 15.86 23.97
C LYS A 138 -2.21 15.88 24.16
N GLU A 139 -1.69 15.20 25.17
CA GLU A 139 -0.25 15.10 25.45
C GLU A 139 0.51 14.46 24.28
N ARG A 140 0.04 13.31 23.80
CA ARG A 140 0.64 12.63 22.65
C ARG A 140 0.52 13.41 21.34
N ASN A 141 -0.56 14.18 21.16
CA ASN A 141 -0.65 15.09 20.02
C ASN A 141 0.34 16.26 20.14
N GLY A 142 0.61 16.74 21.36
CA GLY A 142 1.68 17.72 21.61
C GLY A 142 3.06 17.17 21.28
N GLU A 143 3.36 15.92 21.66
CA GLU A 143 4.59 15.21 21.26
C GLU A 143 4.76 15.17 19.72
N ARG A 144 3.70 14.78 19.01
CA ARG A 144 3.66 14.76 17.54
C ARG A 144 3.92 16.15 16.94
N LEU A 145 3.31 17.19 17.50
CA LEU A 145 3.48 18.57 17.05
C LEU A 145 4.89 19.10 17.35
N ALA A 146 5.52 18.68 18.46
CA ALA A 146 6.90 18.99 18.77
C ALA A 146 7.87 18.38 17.75
N LEU A 147 7.66 17.11 17.37
CA LEU A 147 8.42 16.46 16.29
C LEU A 147 8.25 17.22 14.96
N LEU A 148 7.02 17.59 14.59
CA LEU A 148 6.76 18.36 13.38
C LEU A 148 7.45 19.73 13.39
N ALA A 149 7.46 20.41 14.54
CA ALA A 149 8.15 21.70 14.69
C ALA A 149 9.66 21.55 14.50
N TRP A 150 10.25 20.49 15.05
CA TRP A 150 11.66 20.17 14.85
C TRP A 150 11.98 19.83 13.39
N ILE A 151 11.18 18.98 12.74
CA ILE A 151 11.36 18.64 11.32
C ILE A 151 11.33 19.89 10.45
N ARG A 152 10.33 20.75 10.66
CA ARG A 152 10.17 22.03 9.92
C ARG A 152 11.29 23.04 10.18
N SER A 153 12.00 22.91 11.30
CA SER A 153 13.18 23.73 11.59
C SER A 153 14.46 23.25 10.88
N GLY A 154 14.38 22.19 10.08
CA GLY A 154 15.51 21.56 9.41
C GLY A 154 16.11 20.39 10.18
N ALA A 155 15.44 19.93 11.25
CA ALA A 155 15.82 18.77 12.06
C ALA A 155 17.30 18.73 12.50
N PRO A 156 17.81 19.77 13.18
CA PRO A 156 19.21 19.78 13.61
C PRO A 156 19.49 18.63 14.58
N GLU A 157 20.54 17.86 14.28
CA GLU A 157 21.00 16.73 15.11
C GLU A 157 21.35 17.17 16.54
N THR A 158 21.93 18.37 16.68
CA THR A 158 22.34 18.94 17.97
C THR A 158 21.19 19.13 18.97
N THR A 159 19.93 19.10 18.51
CA THR A 159 18.73 19.20 19.36
C THR A 159 17.94 17.89 19.44
N TYR A 160 18.45 16.80 18.87
CA TYR A 160 17.74 15.52 18.80
C TYR A 160 17.81 14.74 20.12
N ASP A 161 18.99 14.70 20.72
CA ASP A 161 19.30 13.94 21.93
C ASP A 161 18.93 14.71 23.21
N GLU A 162 19.59 14.43 24.33
CA GLU A 162 19.28 14.95 25.68
C GLU A 162 19.28 16.48 25.80
N VAL A 163 19.94 17.19 24.86
CA VAL A 163 19.95 18.67 24.80
C VAL A 163 18.53 19.23 24.62
N GLY A 164 17.70 18.50 23.88
CA GLY A 164 16.31 18.83 23.62
C GLY A 164 16.10 19.99 22.65
N PHE A 165 14.96 19.96 21.96
CA PHE A 165 14.50 20.99 21.05
C PHE A 165 13.61 22.01 21.77
N GLU A 166 13.90 23.30 21.62
CA GLU A 166 13.14 24.38 22.24
C GLU A 166 11.88 24.72 21.44
N LEU A 167 10.72 24.65 22.10
CA LEU A 167 9.45 25.08 21.53
C LEU A 167 9.24 26.59 21.76
N LYS A 168 8.80 27.29 20.71
CA LYS A 168 8.60 28.75 20.72
C LYS A 168 7.14 29.13 20.50
N GLY A 169 6.74 30.28 21.04
CA GLY A 169 5.40 30.84 20.84
C GLY A 169 4.30 29.93 21.36
N ASP A 170 3.27 29.69 20.53
CA ASP A 170 2.15 28.82 20.92
C ASP A 170 2.53 27.35 21.06
N LEU A 171 3.63 26.90 20.44
CA LEU A 171 4.11 25.53 20.61
C LEU A 171 4.61 25.27 22.03
N ALA A 172 5.10 26.30 22.74
CA ALA A 172 5.53 26.18 24.13
C ALA A 172 4.35 25.90 25.10
N LYS A 173 3.11 26.11 24.65
CA LYS A 173 1.88 25.85 25.43
C LYS A 173 1.32 24.46 25.20
N LEU A 174 1.93 23.64 24.34
CA LEU A 174 1.44 22.31 24.03
C LEU A 174 1.49 21.43 25.29
N PRO A 175 0.42 20.68 25.59
CA PRO A 175 0.52 19.62 26.59
C PRO A 175 1.45 18.54 26.05
N ILE A 176 2.50 18.21 26.79
CA ILE A 176 3.49 17.19 26.45
C ILE A 176 3.74 16.35 27.71
N SER A 177 3.90 15.05 27.52
CA SER A 177 4.18 14.11 28.62
C SER A 177 5.48 14.50 29.33
N LYS A 178 5.43 14.53 30.67
CA LYS A 178 6.47 15.14 31.51
C LYS A 178 7.84 14.48 31.36
N GLU A 179 7.85 13.19 31.06
CA GLU A 179 9.04 12.39 30.79
C GLU A 179 9.85 12.86 29.58
N TYR A 180 9.23 13.56 28.64
CA TYR A 180 9.90 14.10 27.46
C TYR A 180 10.32 15.56 27.62
N LEU A 181 10.02 16.19 28.76
CA LEU A 181 10.42 17.58 29.01
C LEU A 181 11.84 17.63 29.58
N VAL A 182 12.70 18.41 28.92
CA VAL A 182 14.06 18.68 29.36
C VAL A 182 14.08 19.98 30.16
N LYS A 183 14.86 20.03 31.25
CA LYS A 183 15.06 21.26 32.03
C LYS A 183 15.78 22.31 31.18
N GLY A 184 15.04 23.34 30.76
CA GLY A 184 15.59 24.51 30.10
C GLY A 184 15.98 25.63 31.07
N GLU A 185 16.52 26.72 30.53
CA GLU A 185 16.64 27.99 31.25
C GLU A 185 15.25 28.54 31.61
N ALA A 186 15.16 29.39 32.62
CA ALA A 186 13.89 29.87 33.16
C ALA A 186 12.96 30.42 32.07
N GLY A 187 11.84 29.73 31.83
CA GLY A 187 10.82 30.10 30.84
C GLY A 187 10.91 29.38 29.48
N THR A 188 11.92 28.53 29.26
CA THR A 188 12.04 27.72 28.03
C THR A 188 11.45 26.32 28.20
N VAL A 189 10.71 25.84 27.20
CA VAL A 189 10.16 24.48 27.14
C VAL A 189 10.97 23.70 26.11
N LYS A 190 11.79 22.77 26.58
CA LYS A 190 12.60 21.89 25.73
C LYS A 190 12.06 20.46 25.74
N VAL A 191 12.13 19.79 24.61
CA VAL A 191 11.58 18.44 24.41
C VAL A 191 12.66 17.48 23.95
N HIS A 192 12.75 16.31 24.59
CA HIS A 192 13.67 15.24 24.22
C HIS A 192 13.09 14.41 23.07
N LEU A 193 13.51 14.72 21.84
CA LEU A 193 12.90 14.14 20.64
C LEU A 193 13.26 12.68 20.43
N GLN A 194 14.50 12.30 20.68
CA GLN A 194 14.95 10.92 20.60
C GLN A 194 14.12 9.99 21.50
N ALA A 195 13.77 10.41 22.72
CA ALA A 195 12.91 9.63 23.61
C ALA A 195 11.51 9.41 23.02
N ILE A 196 10.92 10.43 22.41
CA ILE A 196 9.62 10.31 21.72
C ILE A 196 9.73 9.33 20.54
N ILE A 197 10.74 9.46 19.68
CA ILE A 197 10.92 8.54 18.53
C ILE A 197 11.12 7.11 19.01
N HIS A 198 11.93 6.91 20.05
CA HIS A 198 12.19 5.59 20.58
C HIS A 198 10.91 4.92 21.12
N ASP A 199 10.11 5.65 21.89
CA ASP A 199 8.90 5.11 22.52
C ASP A 199 7.72 4.96 21.56
N ARG A 200 7.58 5.88 20.59
CA ARG A 200 6.43 5.93 19.68
C ARG A 200 6.70 5.19 18.37
N CYS A 201 7.93 5.23 17.86
CA CYS A 201 8.30 4.71 16.55
C CYS A 201 9.16 3.44 16.61
N CYS A 202 10.24 3.42 17.40
CA CYS A 202 11.20 2.29 17.43
C CYS A 202 10.62 1.00 18.01
N ARG A 203 9.45 1.05 18.65
CA ARG A 203 8.69 -0.15 19.01
C ARG A 203 8.36 -1.03 17.80
N CYS A 204 8.21 -0.45 16.61
CA CYS A 204 8.03 -1.19 15.36
C CYS A 204 9.22 -0.99 14.39
N HIS A 205 9.90 0.15 14.47
CA HIS A 205 11.03 0.54 13.63
C HIS A 205 12.37 0.32 14.33
N SER A 206 12.63 -0.91 14.76
CA SER A 206 13.90 -1.32 15.38
C SER A 206 14.46 -2.56 14.70
N TYR A 207 15.78 -2.72 14.81
CA TYR A 207 16.51 -3.88 14.28
C TYR A 207 16.07 -5.21 14.91
N LYS A 208 15.40 -5.15 16.07
CA LYS A 208 15.13 -6.31 16.93
C LYS A 208 13.71 -6.86 16.85
N VAL A 209 12.75 -6.10 16.33
CA VAL A 209 11.31 -6.45 16.42
C VAL A 209 10.80 -7.28 15.23
N GLY A 210 11.56 -7.36 14.13
CA GLY A 210 11.18 -8.09 12.93
C GLY A 210 9.96 -7.50 12.20
N GLY A 211 9.52 -8.15 11.11
CA GLY A 211 8.38 -7.69 10.33
C GLY A 211 8.72 -6.66 9.24
N SER A 212 7.70 -6.08 8.61
CA SER A 212 7.91 -5.16 7.47
C SER A 212 8.48 -3.81 7.90
N ALA A 213 8.15 -3.33 9.10
CA ALA A 213 8.58 -2.04 9.64
C ALA A 213 10.05 -2.03 10.09
N SER A 214 10.59 -3.17 10.56
CA SER A 214 12.01 -3.29 10.95
C SER A 214 12.98 -3.09 9.80
N ARG A 215 12.51 -3.13 8.54
CA ARG A 215 13.29 -2.79 7.34
C ARG A 215 13.58 -1.29 7.20
N TYR A 216 12.89 -0.47 7.98
CA TYR A 216 13.03 0.98 8.03
C TYR A 216 13.34 1.36 9.48
N SER A 217 14.50 0.95 10.01
CA SER A 217 14.92 1.29 11.38
C SER A 217 14.89 2.81 11.60
N LEU A 218 14.61 3.23 12.83
CA LEU A 218 14.69 4.62 13.30
C LEU A 218 15.46 4.71 14.62
N GLU A 219 16.29 3.70 14.95
CA GLU A 219 17.02 3.64 16.23
C GLU A 219 18.10 4.72 16.34
N THR A 220 18.78 5.07 15.25
CA THR A 220 19.83 6.09 15.24
C THR A 220 19.41 7.36 14.48
N PHE A 221 20.15 8.45 14.67
CA PHE A 221 19.87 9.68 13.93
C PHE A 221 20.17 9.52 12.43
N GLU A 222 21.20 8.75 12.07
CA GLU A 222 21.54 8.45 10.68
C GLU A 222 20.42 7.67 9.98
N ASP A 223 19.82 6.70 10.67
CA ASP A 223 18.64 5.99 10.19
C ASP A 223 17.47 6.94 9.89
N LEU A 224 17.30 7.96 10.74
CA LEU A 224 16.24 8.96 10.64
C LEU A 224 16.49 9.97 9.53
N GLN A 225 17.76 10.34 9.28
CA GLN A 225 18.17 11.40 8.34
C GLN A 225 17.60 11.20 6.94
N GLY A 226 17.51 9.96 6.47
CA GLY A 226 16.94 9.61 5.16
C GLY A 226 15.46 9.97 4.99
N TYR A 227 14.72 10.22 6.08
CA TYR A 227 13.30 10.57 6.06
C TYR A 227 13.02 12.03 6.40
N LEU A 228 14.07 12.80 6.73
CA LEU A 228 13.99 14.21 7.13
C LEU A 228 14.18 15.18 5.95
N GLY A 229 14.78 14.71 4.85
CA GLY A 229 14.96 15.50 3.64
C GLY A 229 13.65 15.79 2.91
N VAL A 230 13.52 17.00 2.38
CA VAL A 230 12.47 17.36 1.42
C VAL A 230 12.99 17.06 0.01
N ASP A 231 13.08 15.79 -0.35
CA ASP A 231 13.28 15.43 -1.76
C ASP A 231 12.01 15.75 -2.54
N SER A 232 12.17 16.14 -3.80
CA SER A 232 11.08 16.52 -4.70
C SER A 232 10.09 15.38 -5.01
N TYR A 233 10.43 14.11 -4.71
CA TYR A 233 9.59 12.92 -5.01
C TYR A 233 9.59 11.89 -3.86
N GLN A 234 8.55 11.98 -3.02
CA GLN A 234 8.39 11.23 -1.76
C GLN A 234 7.44 10.03 -1.85
N GLY A 235 7.27 9.46 -3.04
CA GLY A 235 6.62 8.16 -3.19
C GLY A 235 7.44 7.03 -2.53
N LYS A 236 7.04 5.78 -2.74
CA LYS A 236 7.77 4.57 -2.31
C LYS A 236 9.29 4.74 -2.49
N SER A 237 10.06 4.38 -1.45
CA SER A 237 11.51 4.53 -1.44
C SER A 237 12.16 3.78 -2.61
N LEU A 238 13.35 4.21 -3.03
CA LEU A 238 14.06 3.57 -4.15
C LEU A 238 14.38 2.11 -3.85
N GLU A 239 14.70 1.79 -2.60
CA GLU A 239 14.98 0.44 -2.13
C GLU A 239 13.71 -0.42 -2.19
N HIS A 240 12.59 0.13 -1.74
CA HIS A 240 11.30 -0.54 -1.84
C HIS A 240 10.92 -0.79 -3.29
N LEU A 241 11.13 0.19 -4.16
CA LEU A 241 10.81 0.09 -5.58
C LEU A 241 11.72 -0.91 -6.29
N ALA A 242 13.02 -0.93 -5.98
CA ALA A 242 13.97 -1.91 -6.49
C ALA A 242 13.63 -3.33 -6.03
N LEU A 243 13.35 -3.52 -4.75
CA LEU A 243 12.99 -4.82 -4.17
C LEU A 243 11.69 -5.34 -4.78
N THR A 244 10.65 -4.50 -4.84
CA THR A 244 9.36 -4.89 -5.41
C THR A 244 9.47 -5.13 -6.92
N THR A 245 10.23 -4.32 -7.66
CA THR A 245 10.50 -4.56 -9.08
C THR A 245 11.18 -5.90 -9.30
N HIS A 246 12.21 -6.25 -8.51
CA HIS A 246 12.91 -7.52 -8.63
C HIS A 246 11.97 -8.71 -8.44
N ILE A 247 11.14 -8.68 -7.39
CA ILE A 247 10.22 -9.76 -7.06
C ILE A 247 9.10 -9.86 -8.11
N HIS A 248 8.44 -8.74 -8.42
CA HIS A 248 7.26 -8.75 -9.29
C HIS A 248 7.63 -8.94 -10.75
N LEU A 249 8.66 -8.26 -11.27
CA LEU A 249 9.03 -8.39 -12.68
C LEU A 249 9.46 -9.83 -13.01
N LEU A 250 10.24 -10.46 -12.13
CA LEU A 250 10.66 -11.86 -12.32
C LEU A 250 9.47 -12.83 -12.23
N ALA A 251 8.65 -12.70 -11.18
CA ALA A 251 7.49 -13.58 -10.98
C ALA A 251 6.45 -13.42 -12.10
N PHE A 252 6.13 -12.18 -12.49
CA PHE A 252 5.19 -11.88 -13.56
C PHE A 252 5.68 -12.33 -14.93
N SER A 253 6.99 -12.22 -15.20
CA SER A 253 7.57 -12.72 -16.45
C SER A 253 7.31 -14.21 -16.66
N ILE A 254 7.48 -15.00 -15.59
CA ILE A 254 7.22 -16.44 -15.64
C ILE A 254 5.71 -16.71 -15.66
N LEU A 255 4.95 -16.10 -14.75
CA LEU A 255 3.53 -16.39 -14.57
C LEU A 255 2.69 -15.94 -15.77
N TYR A 256 2.81 -14.67 -16.17
CA TYR A 256 2.05 -14.09 -17.29
C TYR A 256 2.59 -14.57 -18.64
N GLY A 257 3.89 -14.85 -18.72
CA GLY A 257 4.47 -15.55 -19.86
C GLY A 257 3.85 -16.93 -20.04
N LEU A 258 3.71 -17.72 -18.97
CA LEU A 258 3.12 -19.05 -19.02
C LEU A 258 1.63 -19.04 -19.36
N THR A 259 0.82 -18.14 -18.76
CA THR A 259 -0.60 -18.00 -19.14
C THR A 259 -0.75 -17.57 -20.60
N GLY A 260 0.11 -16.67 -21.07
CA GLY A 260 0.20 -16.25 -22.47
C GLY A 260 0.56 -17.40 -23.42
N ILE A 261 1.57 -18.20 -23.08
CA ILE A 261 1.96 -19.39 -23.85
C ILE A 261 0.80 -20.37 -23.94
N LEU A 262 0.19 -20.72 -22.80
CA LEU A 262 -0.96 -21.64 -22.76
C LEU A 262 -2.12 -21.12 -23.61
N PHE A 263 -2.41 -19.81 -23.56
CA PHE A 263 -3.41 -19.19 -24.43
C PHE A 263 -3.03 -19.27 -25.91
N SER A 264 -1.76 -19.06 -26.27
CA SER A 264 -1.30 -19.12 -27.66
C SER A 264 -1.40 -20.52 -28.28
N LEU A 265 -1.45 -21.57 -27.46
CA LEU A 265 -1.62 -22.96 -27.87
C LEU A 265 -3.09 -23.38 -28.05
N THR A 266 -4.03 -22.47 -27.78
CA THR A 266 -5.47 -22.74 -27.96
C THR A 266 -5.94 -22.65 -29.41
N GLY A 267 -7.15 -23.14 -29.66
CA GLY A 267 -7.81 -23.09 -30.98
C GLY A 267 -8.39 -21.73 -31.39
N TRP A 268 -8.08 -20.62 -30.69
CA TRP A 268 -8.55 -19.29 -31.09
C TRP A 268 -7.87 -18.80 -32.40
N PRO A 269 -8.53 -17.93 -33.20
CA PRO A 269 -7.92 -17.34 -34.38
C PRO A 269 -6.55 -16.72 -34.09
N THR A 270 -5.61 -16.86 -35.03
CA THR A 270 -4.22 -16.42 -34.86
C THR A 270 -4.10 -14.96 -34.46
N TRP A 271 -4.92 -14.07 -35.01
CA TRP A 271 -4.90 -12.64 -34.67
C TRP A 271 -5.27 -12.38 -33.19
N ILE A 272 -6.24 -13.12 -32.63
CA ILE A 272 -6.61 -13.01 -31.20
C ILE A 272 -5.44 -13.48 -30.33
N ARG A 273 -4.80 -14.58 -30.73
CA ARG A 273 -3.64 -15.13 -30.02
C ARG A 273 -2.46 -14.18 -30.03
N ILE A 274 -2.16 -13.57 -31.17
CA ILE A 274 -1.08 -12.57 -31.29
C ILE A 274 -1.33 -11.36 -30.39
N LEU A 275 -2.58 -10.90 -30.26
CA LEU A 275 -2.91 -9.74 -29.43
C LEU A 275 -2.93 -10.07 -27.94
N ILE A 276 -3.64 -11.12 -27.53
CA ILE A 276 -3.93 -11.39 -26.11
C ILE A 276 -2.81 -12.18 -25.43
N ALA A 277 -2.12 -13.09 -26.13
CA ALA A 277 -1.08 -13.93 -25.51
C ALA A 277 0.06 -13.10 -24.89
N PRO A 278 0.63 -12.08 -25.54
CA PRO A 278 1.68 -11.26 -24.93
C PRO A 278 1.15 -10.12 -24.06
N ALA A 279 -0.14 -9.79 -24.13
CA ALA A 279 -0.69 -8.55 -23.56
C ALA A 279 -0.42 -8.38 -22.06
N ALA A 280 -0.70 -9.40 -21.23
CA ALA A 280 -0.51 -9.30 -19.78
C ALA A 280 0.96 -9.03 -19.42
N LEU A 281 1.89 -9.67 -20.13
CA LEU A 281 3.32 -9.45 -19.93
C LEU A 281 3.73 -8.03 -20.34
N ILE A 282 3.35 -7.59 -21.54
CA ILE A 282 3.67 -6.24 -22.05
C ILE A 282 3.11 -5.16 -21.11
N PHE A 283 1.85 -5.26 -20.72
CA PHE A 283 1.22 -4.29 -19.84
C PHE A 283 1.85 -4.31 -18.44
N SER A 284 2.31 -5.46 -17.94
CA SER A 284 2.98 -5.53 -16.63
C SER A 284 4.35 -4.86 -16.63
N VAL A 285 5.10 -4.98 -17.73
CA VAL A 285 6.38 -4.26 -17.90
C VAL A 285 6.13 -2.76 -17.98
N MET A 286 5.10 -2.36 -18.72
CA MET A 286 4.69 -0.95 -18.81
C MET A 286 4.24 -0.40 -17.45
N ASP A 287 3.46 -1.17 -16.68
CA ASP A 287 3.00 -0.79 -15.35
C ASP A 287 4.17 -0.54 -14.39
N ILE A 288 5.10 -1.48 -14.32
CA ILE A 288 6.31 -1.36 -13.50
C ILE A 288 7.15 -0.16 -13.97
N ALA A 289 7.28 0.08 -15.27
CA ALA A 289 7.97 1.27 -15.77
C ALA A 289 7.28 2.56 -15.29
N PHE A 290 5.94 2.62 -15.28
CA PHE A 290 5.21 3.77 -14.73
C PHE A 290 5.43 3.98 -13.24
N TRP A 291 5.68 2.92 -12.45
CA TRP A 291 6.05 3.08 -11.04
C TRP A 291 7.35 3.88 -10.87
N TRP A 292 8.34 3.64 -11.72
CA TRP A 292 9.60 4.39 -11.73
C TRP A 292 9.43 5.79 -12.29
N LEU A 293 8.70 5.93 -13.38
CA LEU A 293 8.45 7.23 -14.03
C LEU A 293 7.56 8.16 -13.18
N ALA A 294 6.75 7.62 -12.28
CA ALA A 294 5.97 8.40 -11.33
C ALA A 294 6.83 9.26 -10.39
N ARG A 295 8.14 8.97 -10.29
CA ARG A 295 9.11 9.76 -9.52
C ARG A 295 9.72 10.93 -10.30
N MET A 296 9.25 11.22 -11.51
CA MET A 296 9.72 12.39 -12.28
C MET A 296 9.17 13.71 -11.72
N ASP A 297 9.81 14.82 -12.13
CA ASP A 297 9.30 16.17 -11.87
C ASP A 297 7.83 16.37 -12.27
N PRO A 298 7.05 17.11 -11.46
CA PRO A 298 5.77 17.63 -11.92
C PRO A 298 5.96 18.41 -13.24
N PRO A 299 5.04 18.25 -14.21
CA PRO A 299 3.76 17.55 -14.13
C PRO A 299 3.82 16.04 -14.48
N TYR A 300 4.96 15.52 -14.90
CA TYR A 300 5.04 14.18 -15.49
C TYR A 300 4.92 13.07 -14.44
N GLY A 301 5.52 13.23 -13.26
CA GLY A 301 5.44 12.21 -12.21
C GLY A 301 4.01 11.90 -11.75
N SER A 302 3.20 12.94 -11.50
CA SER A 302 1.79 12.77 -11.11
C SER A 302 0.92 12.21 -12.26
N LEU A 303 1.26 12.50 -13.52
CA LEU A 303 0.64 11.87 -14.68
C LEU A 303 0.96 10.37 -14.73
N PHE A 304 2.23 9.99 -14.60
CA PHE A 304 2.63 8.58 -14.60
C PHE A 304 2.03 7.81 -13.44
N ALA A 305 1.91 8.41 -12.26
CA ALA A 305 1.21 7.80 -11.13
C ALA A 305 -0.26 7.47 -11.47
N GLN A 306 -0.99 8.36 -12.14
CA GLN A 306 -2.35 8.06 -12.58
C GLN A 306 -2.40 6.96 -13.63
N LEU A 307 -1.40 6.92 -14.53
CA LEU A 307 -1.29 5.88 -15.55
C LEU A 307 -1.09 4.48 -14.95
N ILE A 308 -0.54 4.35 -13.74
CA ILE A 308 -0.41 3.07 -13.02
C ILE A 308 -1.78 2.38 -12.86
N MET A 309 -2.84 3.12 -12.53
CA MET A 309 -4.17 2.52 -12.42
C MET A 309 -4.67 1.98 -13.76
N VAL A 310 -4.39 2.69 -14.85
CA VAL A 310 -4.78 2.30 -16.19
C VAL A 310 -3.98 1.07 -16.63
N SER A 311 -2.66 1.08 -16.47
CA SER A 311 -1.78 -0.04 -16.83
C SER A 311 -2.06 -1.28 -15.96
N GLY A 312 -2.24 -1.13 -14.65
CA GLY A 312 -2.64 -2.23 -13.76
C GLY A 312 -4.01 -2.80 -14.13
N GLY A 313 -4.97 -1.95 -14.51
CA GLY A 313 -6.27 -2.38 -15.04
C GLY A 313 -6.13 -3.16 -16.35
N LEU A 314 -5.28 -2.70 -17.27
CA LEU A 314 -4.97 -3.40 -18.52
C LEU A 314 -4.30 -4.76 -18.28
N VAL A 315 -3.41 -4.87 -17.28
CA VAL A 315 -2.83 -6.15 -16.83
C VAL A 315 -3.94 -7.09 -16.37
N GLY A 316 -4.83 -6.63 -15.49
CA GLY A 316 -5.94 -7.43 -14.98
C GLY A 316 -6.89 -7.91 -16.08
N LEU A 317 -7.23 -7.02 -17.03
CA LEU A 317 -8.06 -7.36 -18.18
C LEU A 317 -7.39 -8.38 -19.11
N ALA A 318 -6.11 -8.18 -19.42
CA ALA A 318 -5.35 -9.10 -20.29
C ALA A 318 -5.21 -10.48 -19.64
N LEU A 319 -4.86 -10.54 -18.35
CA LEU A 319 -4.75 -11.79 -17.61
C LEU A 319 -6.11 -12.48 -17.49
N GLY A 320 -7.17 -11.73 -17.19
CA GLY A 320 -8.54 -12.23 -17.16
C GLY A 320 -8.97 -12.82 -18.51
N ALA A 321 -8.64 -12.16 -19.61
CA ALA A 321 -8.90 -12.66 -20.97
C ALA A 321 -8.12 -13.96 -21.25
N GLN A 322 -6.84 -14.03 -20.89
CA GLN A 322 -6.02 -15.24 -21.03
C GLN A 322 -6.59 -16.42 -20.23
N ILE A 323 -7.03 -16.18 -19.00
CA ILE A 323 -7.65 -17.21 -18.14
C ILE A 323 -8.98 -17.66 -18.74
N VAL A 324 -9.90 -16.73 -18.99
CA VAL A 324 -11.25 -17.07 -19.45
C VAL A 324 -11.20 -17.71 -20.83
N LEU A 325 -10.67 -17.01 -21.81
CA LEU A 325 -10.60 -17.51 -23.19
C LEU A 325 -9.68 -18.72 -23.29
N GLY A 326 -8.62 -18.79 -22.48
CA GLY A 326 -7.75 -19.96 -22.37
C GLY A 326 -8.52 -21.21 -21.93
N SER A 327 -9.25 -21.12 -20.82
CA SER A 327 -10.08 -22.21 -20.31
C SER A 327 -11.13 -22.66 -21.34
N PHE A 328 -11.81 -21.73 -22.02
CA PHE A 328 -12.75 -22.07 -23.09
C PHE A 328 -12.06 -22.71 -24.31
N GLY A 329 -10.85 -22.28 -24.64
CA GLY A 329 -10.07 -22.75 -25.79
C GLY A 329 -9.52 -24.18 -25.66
N LEU A 330 -9.54 -24.76 -24.45
CA LEU A 330 -9.08 -26.13 -24.17
C LEU A 330 -10.18 -27.19 -24.41
N PHE A 331 -11.45 -26.79 -24.36
CA PHE A 331 -12.57 -27.73 -24.37
C PHE A 331 -13.50 -27.56 -25.57
N ARG A 332 -14.15 -28.67 -25.96
CA ARG A 332 -15.28 -28.67 -26.89
C ARG A 332 -16.56 -28.20 -26.17
N TRP A 333 -17.66 -28.07 -26.90
CA TRP A 333 -18.93 -27.50 -26.41
C TRP A 333 -19.38 -28.00 -25.02
N ARG A 334 -19.38 -29.31 -24.77
CA ARG A 334 -19.76 -29.87 -23.46
C ARG A 334 -18.86 -29.38 -22.31
N GLY A 335 -17.55 -29.36 -22.51
CA GLY A 335 -16.62 -28.84 -21.50
C GLY A 335 -16.72 -27.32 -21.34
N LYS A 336 -17.01 -26.58 -22.42
CA LYS A 336 -17.30 -25.14 -22.34
C LYS A 336 -18.50 -24.84 -21.44
N ILE A 337 -19.56 -25.66 -21.49
CA ILE A 337 -20.71 -25.53 -20.60
C ILE A 337 -20.30 -25.74 -19.14
N VAL A 338 -19.48 -26.76 -18.86
CA VAL A 338 -18.97 -27.02 -17.51
C VAL A 338 -18.11 -25.85 -17.00
N ILE A 339 -17.20 -25.33 -17.83
CA ILE A 339 -16.38 -24.15 -17.51
C ILE A 339 -17.26 -22.93 -17.24
N ALA A 340 -18.27 -22.68 -18.08
CA ALA A 340 -19.21 -21.58 -17.89
C ALA A 340 -19.99 -21.71 -16.58
N ALA A 341 -20.44 -22.92 -16.23
CA ALA A 341 -21.13 -23.18 -14.97
C ALA A 341 -20.23 -22.93 -13.75
N ILE A 342 -18.97 -23.39 -13.79
CA ILE A 342 -17.99 -23.14 -12.72
C ILE A 342 -17.73 -21.63 -12.56
N MET A 343 -17.52 -20.90 -13.66
CA MET A 343 -17.32 -19.46 -13.62
C MET A 343 -18.55 -18.71 -13.11
N ALA A 344 -19.76 -19.13 -13.49
CA ALA A 344 -21.01 -18.54 -13.01
C ALA A 344 -21.19 -18.75 -11.50
N ILE A 345 -20.91 -19.96 -11.01
CA ILE A 345 -20.93 -20.26 -9.56
C ILE A 345 -19.89 -19.38 -8.84
N GLY A 346 -18.66 -19.30 -9.35
CA GLY A 346 -17.62 -18.45 -8.78
C GLY A 346 -18.02 -16.97 -8.74
N ALA A 347 -18.64 -16.47 -9.81
CA ALA A 347 -19.14 -15.10 -9.88
C ALA A 347 -20.28 -14.84 -8.88
N LEU A 348 -21.21 -15.79 -8.70
CA LEU A 348 -22.27 -15.69 -7.69
C LEU A 348 -21.72 -15.69 -6.27
N ILE A 349 -20.73 -16.55 -5.98
CA ILE A 349 -20.02 -16.57 -4.68
C ILE A 349 -19.32 -15.22 -4.46
N GLY A 350 -18.61 -14.70 -5.47
CA GLY A 350 -17.93 -13.41 -5.40
C GLY A 350 -18.90 -12.24 -5.17
N LEU A 351 -20.05 -12.25 -5.85
CA LEU A 351 -21.10 -11.25 -5.65
C LEU A 351 -21.71 -11.34 -4.25
N GLY A 352 -21.98 -12.54 -3.74
CA GLY A 352 -22.44 -12.76 -2.38
C GLY A 352 -21.43 -12.28 -1.34
N ALA A 353 -20.15 -12.59 -1.52
CA ALA A 353 -19.08 -12.10 -0.66
C ALA A 353 -18.98 -10.56 -0.70
N LYS A 354 -19.11 -9.95 -1.88
CA LYS A 354 -19.12 -8.49 -2.02
C LYS A 354 -20.28 -7.88 -1.22
N LEU A 355 -21.51 -8.30 -1.50
CA LEU A 355 -22.71 -7.68 -0.94
C LEU A 355 -22.86 -7.91 0.57
N TRP A 356 -22.44 -9.07 1.07
CA TRP A 356 -22.69 -9.46 2.47
C TRP A 356 -21.49 -9.29 3.40
N VAL A 357 -20.28 -9.21 2.85
CA VAL A 357 -19.05 -9.09 3.65
C VAL A 357 -18.32 -7.79 3.33
N VAL A 358 -18.03 -7.53 2.05
CA VAL A 358 -17.17 -6.40 1.65
C VAL A 358 -17.89 -5.06 1.77
N ASP A 359 -19.07 -4.89 1.18
CA ASP A 359 -19.78 -3.60 1.20
C ASP A 359 -20.13 -3.16 2.64
N PRO A 360 -20.63 -4.05 3.54
CA PRO A 360 -20.82 -3.69 4.95
C PRO A 360 -19.53 -3.36 5.69
N TYR A 361 -18.42 -4.01 5.33
CA TYR A 361 -17.10 -3.71 5.90
C TYR A 361 -16.59 -2.34 5.47
N LEU A 362 -16.67 -2.01 4.18
CA LEU A 362 -16.27 -0.71 3.63
C LEU A 362 -17.10 0.42 4.23
N ALA A 363 -18.42 0.25 4.36
CA ALA A 363 -19.28 1.25 4.97
C ALA A 363 -18.85 1.59 6.42
N LYS A 364 -18.49 0.57 7.21
CA LYS A 364 -17.97 0.79 8.58
C LYS A 364 -16.67 1.59 8.57
N MET A 365 -15.77 1.35 7.62
CA MET A 365 -14.52 2.10 7.50
C MET A 365 -14.76 3.57 7.19
N THR A 366 -15.73 3.89 6.33
CA THR A 366 -16.10 5.28 6.02
C THR A 366 -16.60 6.00 7.27
N HIS A 367 -17.47 5.36 8.06
CA HIS A 367 -17.98 5.94 9.30
C HIS A 367 -16.86 6.18 10.33
N VAL A 368 -15.97 5.20 10.52
CA VAL A 368 -14.82 5.35 11.43
C VAL A 368 -13.87 6.46 10.98
N ALA A 369 -13.68 6.65 9.67
CA ALA A 369 -12.84 7.73 9.16
C ALA A 369 -13.39 9.11 9.52
N VAL A 370 -14.71 9.32 9.34
CA VAL A 370 -15.39 10.59 9.68
C VAL A 370 -15.31 10.88 11.18
N GLU A 371 -15.55 9.89 12.03
CA GLU A 371 -15.44 10.05 13.50
C GLU A 371 -14.01 10.35 13.99
N THR A 372 -12.98 10.07 13.18
CA THR A 372 -11.57 10.33 13.53
C THR A 372 -11.02 11.65 13.00
N GLU A 373 -11.79 12.35 12.16
CA GLU A 373 -11.45 13.67 11.65
C GLU A 373 -12.04 14.81 12.50
N GLU A 374 -13.09 14.54 13.28
CA GLU A 374 -13.61 15.39 14.37
C GLU A 374 -12.81 15.22 15.67
#